data_AF-A0A7S3ZRM6-F1
#
_entry.id   AF-A0A7S3ZRM6-F1
#
_cell.length_a   1.000
_cell.length_b   1.000
_cell.length_c   1.000
_cell.angle_alpha   90.00
_cell.angle_beta   90.00
_cell.angle_gamma   90.00
#
_symmetry.space_group_name_H-M   'P 1'
#
loop_
_entity.id
_entity.type
_entity.pdbx_description
1 polymer ?
#
loop_
_entity_poly.entity_id
_entity_poly.type
_entity_poly.pdbx_seq_one_letter_code
_entity_poly.pdbx_strand_id
1 'polypeptide(L)'
;MGAGASSQYRAGDANHRPPSFAEAVATKRRTTPNINVVVDGMNVALANVPDYEKDPATRRQCALEGLRLCVEFLIEADVAFKIFAPRGWVDDHPETEPLQRSKLLFATPGGADDRFLLRHAEAHGSFVVSNDRFMDHARDRGYAQRWLDYRRVPFMFDPSFAPDPDAVARIRIAADGRAPAWAAGPGCEDMVDSSPEVERHRPRSRPHSPERSPPSPVFSPHSPDAFSPNRRSEALERLAAINDATAARVEAAADIVLGPA
;
A
#
# COMPACT_ATOMS: atom_id res chain seq x y z
N MET A 1 30.13 47.65 5.06
CA MET A 1 29.05 47.71 4.04
C MET A 1 28.85 46.30 3.54
N GLY A 2 27.71 45.67 3.83
CA GLY A 2 27.41 44.29 3.40
C GLY A 2 26.39 44.30 2.27
N ALA A 3 26.68 43.59 1.18
CA ALA A 3 25.75 43.46 0.06
C ALA A 3 24.61 42.50 0.44
N GLY A 4 23.36 42.97 0.35
CA GLY A 4 22.19 42.11 0.49
C GLY A 4 22.00 41.27 -0.77
N ALA A 5 22.14 39.95 -0.64
CA ALA A 5 21.71 39.01 -1.68
C ALA A 5 20.18 38.97 -1.69
N SER A 6 19.57 39.77 -2.57
CA SER A 6 18.13 39.73 -2.82
C SER A 6 17.73 38.38 -3.38
N SER A 7 16.93 37.62 -2.64
CA SER A 7 16.42 36.33 -3.09
C SER A 7 15.51 36.52 -4.30
N GLN A 8 16.02 36.20 -5.48
CA GLN A 8 15.20 36.05 -6.68
C GLN A 8 14.52 34.67 -6.64
N TYR A 9 13.50 34.55 -5.78
CA TYR A 9 12.48 33.54 -5.99
C TYR A 9 11.83 33.83 -7.34
N ARG A 10 12.17 33.03 -8.36
CA ARG A 10 11.38 32.97 -9.59
C ARG A 10 9.96 32.57 -9.17
N ALA A 11 9.00 33.44 -9.40
CA ALA A 11 7.60 33.05 -9.41
C ALA A 11 7.47 31.84 -10.34
N GLY A 12 6.86 30.76 -9.86
CA GLY A 12 6.54 29.60 -10.68
C GLY A 12 5.76 30.06 -11.91
N ASP A 13 6.09 29.49 -13.07
CA ASP A 13 5.50 29.89 -14.34
C ASP A 13 3.96 29.79 -14.26
N ALA A 14 3.28 30.94 -14.34
CA ALA A 14 1.84 31.03 -14.10
C ALA A 14 0.98 30.26 -15.13
N ASN A 15 1.62 29.72 -16.17
CA ASN A 15 1.01 28.86 -17.17
C ASN A 15 1.36 27.37 -17.00
N HIS A 16 2.10 26.97 -15.95
CA HIS A 16 2.39 25.57 -15.68
C HIS A 16 1.15 24.89 -15.09
N ARG A 17 0.20 24.55 -15.97
CA ARG A 17 -0.95 23.72 -15.61
C ARG A 17 -0.42 22.33 -15.23
N PRO A 18 -0.66 21.85 -13.99
CA PRO A 18 -0.32 20.48 -13.63
C PRO A 18 -1.00 19.48 -14.56
N PRO A 19 -0.30 18.45 -15.08
CA PRO A 19 -0.90 17.47 -15.98
C PRO A 19 -1.99 16.65 -15.26
N SER A 20 -3.06 16.36 -15.98
CA SER A 20 -4.15 15.52 -15.47
C SER A 20 -3.71 14.07 -15.24
N PHE A 21 -4.48 13.30 -14.46
CA PHE A 21 -4.24 11.86 -14.33
C PHE A 21 -4.22 11.12 -15.68
N ALA A 22 -4.94 11.59 -16.69
CA ALA A 22 -4.90 11.02 -18.04
C ALA A 22 -3.54 11.27 -18.72
N GLU A 23 -2.97 12.46 -18.57
CA GLU A 23 -1.65 12.82 -19.10
C GLU A 23 -0.53 12.09 -18.36
N ALA A 24 -0.58 12.03 -17.03
CA ALA A 24 0.36 11.26 -16.22
C ALA A 24 0.32 9.76 -16.58
N VAL A 25 -0.87 9.16 -16.75
CA VAL A 25 -1.01 7.77 -17.22
C VAL A 25 -0.42 7.57 -18.62
N ALA A 26 -0.63 8.51 -19.54
CA ALA A 26 -0.22 8.39 -20.93
C ALA A 26 1.32 8.37 -21.10
N THR A 27 2.08 8.98 -20.18
CA THR A 27 3.55 8.96 -20.21
C THR A 27 4.17 7.67 -19.66
N LYS A 28 3.36 6.78 -19.03
CA LYS A 28 3.86 5.52 -18.45
C LYS A 28 4.36 4.56 -19.53
N ARG A 29 5.68 4.41 -19.63
CA ARG A 29 6.33 3.41 -20.50
C ARG A 29 6.05 2.00 -20.00
N ARG A 30 5.96 1.03 -20.92
CA ARG A 30 5.90 -0.40 -20.57
C ARG A 30 7.30 -0.92 -20.26
N THR A 31 7.80 -0.63 -19.07
CA THR A 31 8.95 -1.31 -18.46
C THR A 31 8.45 -2.25 -17.36
N THR A 32 9.20 -3.31 -17.10
CA THR A 32 9.06 -4.14 -15.89
C THR A 32 10.17 -3.75 -14.91
N PRO A 33 9.99 -2.72 -14.08
CA PRO A 33 10.90 -2.49 -12.97
C PRO A 33 10.76 -3.62 -11.95
N ASN A 34 11.87 -4.07 -11.38
CA ASN A 34 11.89 -5.06 -10.28
C ASN A 34 11.30 -4.50 -8.96
N ILE A 35 10.83 -3.25 -8.96
CA ILE A 35 10.30 -2.54 -7.81
C ILE A 35 8.80 -2.38 -7.99
N ASN A 36 8.04 -3.09 -7.15
CA ASN A 36 6.61 -2.88 -6.98
C ASN A 36 6.37 -2.09 -5.69
N VAL A 37 5.61 -1.00 -5.78
CA VAL A 37 5.04 -0.31 -4.62
C VAL A 37 3.53 -0.40 -4.63
N VAL A 38 2.94 -0.26 -3.46
CA VAL A 38 1.50 -0.16 -3.28
C VAL A 38 1.20 1.12 -2.50
N VAL A 39 0.26 1.91 -2.99
CA VAL A 39 -0.02 3.25 -2.50
C VAL A 39 -1.34 3.24 -1.74
N ASP A 40 -1.29 3.76 -0.52
CA ASP A 40 -2.45 4.10 0.29
C ASP A 40 -3.06 5.40 -0.26
N GLY A 41 -4.05 5.25 -1.15
CA GLY A 41 -4.57 6.36 -1.94
C GLY A 41 -5.24 7.43 -1.10
N MET A 42 -5.95 7.03 -0.03
CA MET A 42 -6.63 7.98 0.84
C MET A 42 -5.64 8.69 1.77
N ASN A 43 -4.66 7.98 2.35
CA ASN A 43 -3.62 8.58 3.19
C ASN A 43 -2.75 9.58 2.40
N VAL A 44 -2.30 9.19 1.20
CA VAL A 44 -1.50 10.06 0.31
C VAL A 44 -2.28 11.28 -0.13
N ALA A 45 -3.55 11.12 -0.50
CA ALA A 45 -4.40 12.25 -0.87
C ALA A 45 -4.60 13.21 0.30
N LEU A 46 -5.08 12.71 1.45
CA LEU A 46 -5.41 13.56 2.60
C LEU A 46 -4.19 14.23 3.24
N ALA A 47 -3.00 13.65 3.13
CA ALA A 47 -1.76 14.24 3.63
C ALA A 47 -1.33 15.53 2.91
N ASN A 48 -1.91 15.86 1.74
CA ASN A 48 -1.72 17.15 1.06
C ASN A 48 -2.79 18.20 1.41
N VAL A 49 -3.77 17.85 2.25
CA VAL A 49 -4.83 18.78 2.67
C VAL A 49 -4.36 19.57 3.90
N PRO A 50 -4.28 20.91 3.86
CA PRO A 50 -3.87 21.68 5.03
C PRO A 50 -4.86 21.53 6.20
N ASP A 51 -4.35 21.37 7.42
CA ASP A 51 -5.17 21.17 8.63
C ASP A 51 -6.16 22.31 8.91
N TYR A 52 -5.83 23.53 8.47
CA TYR A 52 -6.70 24.71 8.61
C TYR A 52 -7.83 24.76 7.59
N GLU A 53 -7.76 23.99 6.50
CA GLU A 53 -8.73 24.05 5.41
C GLU A 53 -10.02 23.30 5.77
N LYS A 54 -11.16 23.98 5.62
CA LYS A 54 -12.49 23.54 6.04
C LYS A 54 -13.48 23.48 4.89
N ASP A 55 -13.22 24.16 3.78
CA ASP A 55 -14.10 24.10 2.61
C ASP A 55 -14.04 22.71 1.96
N PRO A 56 -15.16 21.99 1.79
CA PRO A 56 -15.16 20.65 1.21
C PRO A 56 -14.59 20.59 -0.21
N ALA A 57 -14.79 21.60 -1.04
CA ALA A 57 -14.30 21.62 -2.42
C ALA A 57 -12.78 21.87 -2.45
N THR A 58 -12.27 22.82 -1.67
CA THR A 58 -10.82 23.06 -1.54
C THR A 58 -10.11 21.84 -0.95
N ARG A 59 -10.65 21.22 0.12
CA ARG A 59 -10.11 19.96 0.68
C ARG A 59 -10.05 18.85 -0.38
N ARG A 60 -11.13 18.69 -1.16
CA ARG A 60 -11.22 17.71 -2.26
C ARG A 60 -10.18 17.98 -3.36
N GLN A 61 -9.96 19.24 -3.72
CA GLN A 61 -8.95 19.65 -4.70
C GLN A 61 -7.52 19.38 -4.19
N CYS A 62 -7.19 19.78 -2.96
CA CYS A 62 -5.89 19.50 -2.34
C CYS A 62 -5.62 17.99 -2.22
N ALA A 63 -6.65 17.19 -1.93
CA ALA A 63 -6.55 15.74 -1.85
C ALA A 63 -6.23 15.10 -3.22
N LEU A 64 -6.95 15.49 -4.27
CA LEU A 64 -6.67 15.06 -5.65
C LEU A 64 -5.26 15.46 -6.09
N GLU A 65 -4.83 16.67 -5.75
CA GLU A 65 -3.50 17.20 -6.04
C GLU A 65 -2.39 16.39 -5.35
N GLY A 66 -2.58 15.98 -4.10
CA GLY A 66 -1.63 15.13 -3.38
C GLY A 66 -1.43 13.78 -4.03
N LEU A 67 -2.53 13.12 -4.44
CA LEU A 67 -2.46 11.86 -5.18
C LEU A 67 -1.82 12.03 -6.56
N ARG A 68 -2.11 13.13 -7.26
CA ARG A 68 -1.53 13.48 -8.57
C ARG A 68 -0.01 13.62 -8.50
N LEU A 69 0.50 14.40 -7.53
CA LEU A 69 1.93 14.58 -7.29
C LEU A 69 2.64 13.26 -6.97
N CYS A 70 2.01 12.37 -6.20
CA CYS A 70 2.55 11.04 -5.92
C CYS A 70 2.59 10.15 -7.18
N VAL A 71 1.53 10.15 -7.99
CA VAL A 71 1.46 9.41 -9.26
C VAL A 71 2.55 9.88 -10.22
N GLU A 72 2.74 11.19 -10.37
CA GLU A 72 3.77 11.76 -11.24
C GLU A 72 5.18 11.37 -10.79
N PHE A 73 5.50 11.53 -9.51
CA PHE A 73 6.78 11.09 -8.96
C PHE A 73 7.07 9.61 -9.26
N LEU A 74 6.07 8.73 -9.09
CA LEU A 74 6.23 7.29 -9.35
C LEU A 74 6.39 6.96 -10.83
N ILE A 75 5.80 7.75 -11.73
CA ILE A 75 5.93 7.58 -13.19
C ILE A 75 7.27 8.13 -13.69
N GLU A 76 7.71 9.30 -13.21
CA GLU A 76 9.03 9.86 -13.50
C GLU A 76 10.17 8.99 -12.97
N ALA A 77 9.97 8.33 -11.82
CA ALA A 77 10.93 7.38 -11.25
C ALA A 77 10.92 5.97 -11.89
N ASP A 78 10.08 5.74 -12.91
CA ASP A 78 9.85 4.43 -13.58
C ASP A 78 9.51 3.28 -12.61
N VAL A 79 8.67 3.56 -11.61
CA VAL A 79 8.26 2.60 -10.58
C VAL A 79 6.93 1.93 -10.94
N ALA A 80 6.84 0.60 -10.78
CA ALA A 80 5.56 -0.09 -10.90
C ALA A 80 4.75 0.10 -9.61
N PHE A 81 3.54 0.64 -9.72
CA PHE A 81 2.65 0.88 -8.59
C PHE A 81 1.21 0.45 -8.83
N LYS A 82 0.51 0.20 -7.74
CA LYS A 82 -0.96 0.15 -7.64
C LYS A 82 -1.40 1.03 -6.47
N ILE A 83 -2.58 1.61 -6.55
CA ILE A 83 -3.20 2.44 -5.52
C ILE A 83 -4.43 1.69 -5.02
N PHE A 84 -4.60 1.61 -3.70
CA PHE A 84 -5.83 1.14 -3.07
C PHE A 84 -6.42 2.28 -2.25
N ALA A 85 -7.74 2.47 -2.34
CA ALA A 85 -8.47 3.43 -1.51
C ALA A 85 -9.92 2.93 -1.29
N PRO A 86 -10.63 3.38 -0.25
CA PRO A 86 -11.98 2.91 0.05
C PRO A 86 -12.95 3.26 -1.07
N ARG A 87 -13.89 2.37 -1.39
CA ARG A 87 -14.86 2.59 -2.48
C ARG A 87 -15.57 3.94 -2.41
N GLY A 88 -16.08 4.33 -1.25
CA GLY A 88 -16.76 5.63 -1.10
C GLY A 88 -15.86 6.81 -1.52
N TRP A 89 -14.59 6.79 -1.07
CA TRP A 89 -13.61 7.81 -1.47
C TRP A 89 -13.35 7.80 -2.99
N VAL A 90 -13.16 6.62 -3.59
CA VAL A 90 -12.94 6.50 -5.05
C VAL A 90 -14.15 7.01 -5.85
N ASP A 91 -15.37 6.68 -5.42
CA ASP A 91 -16.62 7.06 -6.07
C ASP A 91 -16.92 8.58 -5.91
N ASP A 92 -16.53 9.18 -4.78
CA ASP A 92 -16.62 10.63 -4.51
C ASP A 92 -15.61 11.47 -5.33
N HIS A 93 -14.66 10.81 -6.01
CA HIS A 93 -13.58 11.41 -6.78
C HIS A 93 -13.56 10.91 -8.26
N PRO A 94 -14.57 11.23 -9.10
CA PRO A 94 -14.62 10.91 -10.54
C PRO A 94 -13.37 11.31 -11.35
N GLU A 95 -12.62 12.32 -10.93
CA GLU A 95 -11.33 12.69 -11.53
C GLU A 95 -10.30 11.55 -11.50
N THR A 96 -10.50 10.53 -10.66
CA THR A 96 -9.68 9.32 -10.60
C THR A 96 -10.03 8.25 -11.65
N GLU A 97 -11.10 8.42 -12.44
CA GLU A 97 -11.50 7.47 -13.51
C GLU A 97 -10.33 7.02 -14.41
N PRO A 98 -9.40 7.90 -14.85
CA PRO A 98 -8.25 7.49 -15.67
C PRO A 98 -7.32 6.47 -14.98
N LEU A 99 -7.16 6.58 -13.66
CA LEU A 99 -6.38 5.62 -12.87
C LEU A 99 -7.11 4.28 -12.74
N GLN A 100 -8.43 4.31 -12.57
CA GLN A 100 -9.26 3.10 -12.47
C GLN A 100 -9.26 2.32 -13.81
N ARG A 101 -9.51 3.01 -14.92
CA ARG A 101 -9.53 2.42 -16.27
C ARG A 101 -8.19 1.85 -16.69
N SER A 102 -7.10 2.47 -16.23
CA SER A 102 -5.73 2.01 -16.45
C SER A 102 -5.27 0.91 -15.49
N LYS A 103 -6.17 0.39 -14.63
CA LYS A 103 -5.89 -0.64 -13.62
C LYS A 103 -4.77 -0.25 -12.65
N LEU A 104 -4.67 1.03 -12.33
CA LEU A 104 -3.75 1.58 -11.33
C LEU A 104 -4.44 1.81 -9.99
N LEU A 105 -5.66 2.35 -9.99
CA LEU A 105 -6.46 2.57 -8.77
C LEU A 105 -7.52 1.46 -8.60
N PHE A 106 -7.61 0.91 -7.39
CA PHE A 106 -8.54 -0.15 -7.02
C PHE A 106 -9.37 0.24 -5.79
N ALA A 107 -10.69 0.29 -5.95
CA ALA A 107 -11.63 0.53 -4.86
C ALA A 107 -11.73 -0.67 -3.90
N THR A 108 -11.36 -0.48 -2.63
CA THR A 108 -11.45 -1.52 -1.59
C THR A 108 -12.84 -1.55 -0.94
N PRO A 109 -13.39 -2.75 -0.65
CA PRO A 109 -14.65 -2.86 0.07
C PRO A 109 -14.47 -2.58 1.58
N GLY A 110 -15.35 -1.75 2.13
CA GLY A 110 -15.59 -1.69 3.58
C GLY A 110 -14.51 -0.99 4.43
N GLY A 111 -13.75 -0.04 3.88
CA GLY A 111 -12.79 0.76 4.67
C GLY A 111 -11.66 -0.06 5.29
N ALA A 112 -11.25 -1.14 4.62
CA ALA A 112 -10.20 -2.07 5.05
C ALA A 112 -9.05 -2.12 4.04
N ASP A 113 -8.70 -0.96 3.47
CA ASP A 113 -7.59 -0.73 2.54
C ASP A 113 -6.25 -1.23 3.08
N ASP A 114 -5.91 -0.95 4.34
CA ASP A 114 -4.70 -1.46 5.02
C ASP A 114 -4.50 -2.97 4.83
N ARG A 115 -5.58 -3.74 4.93
CA ARG A 115 -5.54 -5.19 4.73
C ARG A 115 -5.21 -5.58 3.28
N PHE A 116 -5.62 -4.79 2.29
CA PHE A 116 -5.25 -5.02 0.89
C PHE A 116 -3.81 -4.55 0.62
N LEU A 117 -3.40 -3.41 1.17
CA LEU A 117 -2.03 -2.89 1.10
C LEU A 117 -1.03 -3.91 1.65
N LEU A 118 -1.20 -4.35 2.90
CA LEU A 118 -0.27 -5.24 3.59
C LEU A 118 -0.24 -6.64 2.96
N ARG A 119 -1.38 -7.17 2.50
CA ARG A 119 -1.42 -8.45 1.77
C ARG A 119 -0.75 -8.37 0.39
N HIS A 120 -0.85 -7.22 -0.29
CA HIS A 120 -0.16 -7.01 -1.56
C HIS A 120 1.36 -6.91 -1.34
N ALA A 121 1.79 -6.17 -0.31
CA ALA A 121 3.18 -6.09 0.13
C ALA A 121 3.77 -7.46 0.52
N GLU A 122 3.03 -8.27 1.26
CA GLU A 122 3.39 -9.65 1.63
C GLU A 122 3.50 -10.56 0.41
N ALA A 123 2.47 -10.63 -0.43
CA ALA A 123 2.41 -11.57 -1.55
C ALA A 123 3.36 -11.23 -2.72
N HIS A 124 3.73 -9.96 -2.88
CA HIS A 124 4.52 -9.47 -4.02
C HIS A 124 5.83 -8.79 -3.61
N GLY A 125 6.22 -8.88 -2.33
CA GLY A 125 7.39 -8.19 -1.81
C GLY A 125 7.37 -6.67 -2.04
N SER A 126 6.17 -6.07 -2.11
CA SER A 126 6.01 -4.64 -2.43
C SER A 126 6.28 -3.75 -1.21
N PHE A 127 6.61 -2.49 -1.45
CA PHE A 127 6.68 -1.46 -0.40
C PHE A 127 5.37 -0.66 -0.34
N VAL A 128 4.97 -0.21 0.85
CA VAL A 128 3.70 0.50 1.09
C VAL A 128 3.96 1.99 1.26
N VAL A 129 3.48 2.82 0.32
CA VAL A 129 3.48 4.28 0.45
C VAL A 129 2.31 4.69 1.33
N SER A 130 2.59 4.98 2.60
CA SER A 130 1.63 5.48 3.60
C SER A 130 2.38 6.11 4.78
N ASN A 131 1.77 7.12 5.40
CA ASN A 131 2.20 7.66 6.68
C ASN A 131 1.57 6.93 7.88
N ASP A 132 0.55 6.09 7.68
CA ASP A 132 0.07 5.20 8.75
C ASP A 132 1.13 4.15 9.11
N ARG A 133 1.24 3.80 10.39
CA ARG A 133 2.18 2.79 10.91
C ARG A 133 1.57 1.40 11.02
N PHE A 134 0.25 1.25 10.83
CA PHE A 134 -0.49 -0.02 10.90
C PHE A 134 -0.38 -0.71 12.28
N MET A 135 -0.50 0.07 13.37
CA MET A 135 -0.31 -0.41 14.75
C MET A 135 -1.33 -1.47 15.19
N ASP A 136 -2.55 -1.36 14.69
CA ASP A 136 -3.63 -2.33 14.91
C ASP A 136 -3.32 -3.66 14.19
N HIS A 137 -2.72 -3.61 12.99
CA HIS A 137 -2.26 -4.80 12.27
C HIS A 137 -1.09 -5.49 12.98
N ALA A 138 -0.19 -4.74 13.63
CA ALA A 138 0.83 -5.33 14.50
C ALA A 138 0.18 -6.03 15.71
N ARG A 139 -0.73 -5.34 16.40
CA ARG A 139 -1.37 -5.82 17.65
C ARG A 139 -2.36 -6.97 17.43
N ASP A 140 -3.22 -6.87 16.43
CA ASP A 140 -4.43 -7.70 16.27
C ASP A 140 -4.31 -8.72 15.13
N ARG A 141 -3.29 -8.60 14.26
CA ARG A 141 -3.07 -9.49 13.10
C ARG A 141 -1.71 -10.18 13.11
N GLY A 142 -0.82 -9.87 14.05
CA GLY A 142 0.47 -10.53 14.21
C GLY A 142 1.54 -10.14 13.18
N TYR A 143 1.41 -8.99 12.52
CA TYR A 143 2.49 -8.45 11.68
C TYR A 143 3.65 -8.00 12.58
N ALA A 144 4.87 -8.47 12.31
CA ALA A 144 6.04 -8.00 13.06
C ALA A 144 6.29 -6.50 12.77
N GLN A 145 6.39 -5.68 13.82
CA GLN A 145 6.55 -4.23 13.69
C GLN A 145 7.74 -3.84 12.80
N ARG A 146 8.88 -4.52 12.98
CA ARG A 146 10.08 -4.35 12.13
C ARG A 146 9.80 -4.53 10.63
N TRP A 147 8.90 -5.43 10.27
CA TRP A 147 8.53 -5.69 8.88
C TRP A 147 7.65 -4.57 8.32
N LEU A 148 6.66 -4.10 9.11
CA LEU A 148 5.82 -2.95 8.75
C LEU A 148 6.69 -1.70 8.50
N ASP A 149 7.58 -1.37 9.43
CA ASP A 149 8.46 -0.21 9.31
C ASP A 149 9.46 -0.33 8.13
N TYR A 150 9.98 -1.54 7.86
CA TYR A 150 10.84 -1.77 6.70
C TYR A 150 10.10 -1.57 5.37
N ARG A 151 8.89 -2.14 5.27
CA ARG A 151 8.06 -2.10 4.06
C ARG A 151 7.40 -0.76 3.82
N ARG A 152 7.21 0.06 4.86
CA ARG A 152 6.61 1.38 4.73
C ARG A 152 7.56 2.39 4.10
N VAL A 153 6.98 3.26 3.27
CA VAL A 153 7.57 4.44 2.66
C VAL A 153 6.81 5.65 3.19
N PRO A 154 7.29 6.27 4.29
CA PRO A 154 6.78 7.56 4.74
C PRO A 154 7.03 8.63 3.66
N PHE A 155 6.29 9.73 3.72
CA PHE A 155 6.43 10.85 2.78
C PHE A 155 5.94 12.17 3.39
N MET A 156 6.29 13.27 2.74
CA MET A 156 5.76 14.60 3.02
C MET A 156 5.47 15.34 1.70
N PHE A 157 4.82 16.50 1.80
CA PHE A 157 4.63 17.43 0.67
C PHE A 157 5.36 18.74 0.96
N ASP A 158 6.35 19.10 0.14
CA ASP A 158 7.09 20.37 0.25
C ASP A 158 7.86 20.72 -1.05
N PRO A 159 7.30 21.55 -1.95
CA PRO A 159 5.87 21.63 -2.30
C PRO A 159 5.41 20.44 -3.17
N SER A 160 6.33 19.53 -3.53
CA SER A 160 6.06 18.30 -4.30
C SER A 160 5.99 17.08 -3.37
N PHE A 161 5.56 15.93 -3.90
CA PHE A 161 5.62 14.67 -3.18
C PHE A 161 7.09 14.27 -2.92
N ALA A 162 7.44 14.10 -1.63
CA ALA A 162 8.78 13.79 -1.18
C ALA A 162 8.76 12.54 -0.28
N PRO A 163 9.09 11.34 -0.81
CA PRO A 163 9.21 10.13 0.00
C PRO A 163 10.48 10.16 0.87
N ASP A 164 10.44 9.46 2.00
CA ASP A 164 11.57 9.24 2.90
C ASP A 164 12.79 8.69 2.11
N PRO A 165 13.94 9.40 2.08
CA PRO A 165 15.11 8.96 1.35
C PRO A 165 15.68 7.63 1.87
N ASP A 166 15.52 7.32 3.16
CA ASP A 166 15.94 6.03 3.72
C ASP A 166 15.01 4.90 3.24
N ALA A 167 13.71 5.18 3.02
CA ALA A 167 12.79 4.23 2.41
C ALA A 167 13.14 3.97 0.93
N VAL A 168 13.49 5.00 0.18
CA VAL A 168 13.99 4.87 -1.20
C VAL A 168 15.29 4.05 -1.23
N ALA A 169 16.18 4.21 -0.24
CA ALA A 169 17.36 3.36 -0.09
C ALA A 169 17.00 1.90 0.23
N ARG A 170 16.04 1.64 1.14
CA ARG A 170 15.54 0.27 1.44
C ARG A 170 14.98 -0.42 0.19
N ILE A 171 14.23 0.31 -0.64
CA ILE A 171 13.69 -0.19 -1.91
C ILE A 171 14.81 -0.67 -2.85
N ARG A 172 15.88 0.13 -3.03
CA ARG A 172 17.03 -0.24 -3.86
C ARG A 172 17.77 -1.46 -3.32
N ILE A 173 18.03 -1.49 -2.01
CA ILE A 173 18.64 -2.65 -1.32
C ILE A 173 17.82 -3.93 -1.55
N ALA A 174 16.49 -3.85 -1.51
CA ALA A 174 15.62 -4.98 -1.79
C ALA A 174 15.63 -5.39 -3.27
N ALA A 175 15.63 -4.44 -4.20
CA ALA A 175 15.72 -4.71 -5.63
C ALA A 175 17.04 -5.39 -6.05
N ASP A 176 18.14 -5.09 -5.34
CA ASP A 176 19.44 -5.74 -5.49
C ASP A 176 19.50 -7.16 -4.87
N GLY A 177 18.40 -7.66 -4.29
CA GLY A 177 18.39 -8.93 -3.55
C GLY A 177 19.13 -8.89 -2.20
N ARG A 178 19.43 -7.69 -1.68
CA ARG A 178 20.20 -7.46 -0.44
C ARG A 178 19.31 -7.10 0.77
N ALA A 179 17.99 -7.29 0.65
CA ALA A 179 17.08 -7.16 1.79
C ALA A 179 17.45 -8.16 2.90
N PRO A 180 17.32 -7.78 4.19
CA PRO A 180 17.55 -8.72 5.28
C PRO A 180 16.48 -9.83 5.26
N ALA A 181 16.86 -11.06 5.64
CA ALA A 181 15.98 -12.22 5.54
C ALA A 181 14.61 -12.03 6.22
N TRP A 182 14.57 -11.34 7.36
CA TRP A 182 13.33 -11.04 8.09
C TRP A 182 12.38 -10.10 7.36
N ALA A 183 12.83 -9.36 6.33
CA ALA A 183 11.97 -8.52 5.49
C ALA A 183 11.19 -9.33 4.43
N ALA A 184 11.54 -10.60 4.20
CA ALA A 184 10.89 -11.45 3.20
C ALA A 184 9.42 -11.78 3.55
N GLY A 185 9.05 -11.82 4.84
CA GLY A 185 7.68 -12.12 5.28
C GLY A 185 7.33 -11.47 6.63
N PRO A 186 6.04 -11.19 6.88
CA PRO A 186 5.60 -10.45 8.07
C PRO A 186 5.69 -11.26 9.37
N GLY A 187 5.52 -12.58 9.26
CA GLY A 187 5.80 -13.53 10.33
C GLY A 187 7.26 -13.98 10.27
N CYS A 188 8.19 -13.10 10.66
CA CYS A 188 9.53 -13.56 10.98
C CYS A 188 9.53 -13.98 12.45
N GLU A 189 9.35 -15.29 12.69
CA GLU A 189 9.69 -15.92 13.96
C GLU A 189 11.06 -15.40 14.40
N ASP A 190 11.16 -14.94 15.64
CA ASP A 190 12.46 -14.85 16.26
C ASP A 190 12.93 -16.30 16.46
N MET A 191 13.75 -16.79 15.52
CA MET A 191 14.69 -17.86 15.84
C MET A 191 15.63 -17.32 16.91
N VAL A 192 15.19 -17.40 18.16
CA VAL A 192 16.00 -17.19 19.33
C VAL A 192 17.11 -18.24 19.23
N ASP A 193 18.32 -17.74 19.02
CA ASP A 193 19.51 -18.57 18.90
C ASP A 193 19.65 -19.47 20.13
N SER A 194 20.07 -20.71 19.90
CA SER A 194 20.14 -21.71 20.95
C SER A 194 21.26 -21.39 21.92
N SER A 195 20.92 -21.00 23.15
CA SER A 195 21.87 -20.92 24.27
C SER A 195 21.20 -21.31 25.60
N PRO A 196 21.96 -21.95 26.51
CA PRO A 196 21.40 -23.01 27.35
C PRO A 196 20.69 -22.52 28.62
N GLU A 197 19.95 -23.44 29.23
CA GLU A 197 19.29 -23.29 30.52
C GLU A 197 20.21 -22.64 31.58
N VAL A 198 19.83 -21.44 32.03
CA VAL A 198 20.31 -20.89 33.30
C VAL A 198 19.22 -21.11 34.35
N GLU A 199 19.25 -22.29 34.93
CA GLU A 199 18.40 -22.72 36.05
C GLU A 199 18.51 -21.75 37.23
N ARG A 200 17.46 -20.97 37.54
CA ARG A 200 17.39 -20.13 38.75
C ARG A 200 16.03 -20.16 39.46
N HIS A 201 15.96 -21.06 40.44
CA HIS A 201 15.23 -20.99 41.71
C HIS A 201 13.75 -20.56 41.75
N ARG A 202 12.90 -21.54 42.08
CA ARG A 202 11.55 -21.38 42.63
C ARG A 202 11.54 -20.77 44.04
N PRO A 203 10.53 -19.96 44.39
CA PRO A 203 10.01 -19.83 45.76
C PRO A 203 8.93 -20.89 46.08
N ARG A 204 8.67 -21.10 47.38
CA ARG A 204 7.87 -22.20 47.95
C ARG A 204 6.35 -21.99 47.95
N SER A 205 5.63 -23.08 48.18
CA SER A 205 4.16 -23.23 48.07
C SER A 205 3.36 -22.99 49.39
N ARG A 206 2.16 -22.40 49.24
CA ARG A 206 0.87 -22.74 49.92
C ARG A 206 0.71 -22.44 51.44
N PRO A 207 -0.55 -22.35 52.01
CA PRO A 207 -1.75 -23.14 51.66
C PRO A 207 -3.17 -22.48 51.58
N HIS A 208 -4.09 -23.28 51.00
CA HIS A 208 -5.57 -23.44 51.10
C HIS A 208 -6.36 -22.72 52.23
N SER A 209 -7.70 -22.47 52.19
CA SER A 209 -8.88 -22.71 51.29
C SER A 209 -10.11 -21.93 51.89
N PRO A 210 -11.43 -22.07 51.55
CA PRO A 210 -12.17 -22.91 50.56
C PRO A 210 -13.29 -22.20 49.71
N GLU A 211 -13.93 -23.00 48.84
CA GLU A 211 -15.35 -23.08 48.35
C GLU A 211 -16.38 -21.92 48.52
N ARG A 212 -17.30 -21.61 47.57
CA ARG A 212 -18.23 -22.51 46.81
C ARG A 212 -18.74 -21.92 45.46
N SER A 213 -19.01 -22.79 44.49
CA SER A 213 -19.86 -22.56 43.28
C SER A 213 -21.23 -23.27 43.43
N PRO A 214 -22.23 -23.12 42.53
CA PRO A 214 -22.31 -23.94 41.29
C PRO A 214 -23.01 -23.18 40.09
N PRO A 215 -23.64 -23.77 39.05
CA PRO A 215 -23.02 -23.82 37.70
C PRO A 215 -23.89 -23.44 36.46
N SER A 216 -23.21 -23.21 35.32
CA SER A 216 -23.50 -23.57 33.88
C SER A 216 -24.93 -23.43 33.26
N PRO A 217 -25.06 -23.06 31.96
CA PRO A 217 -24.72 -23.92 30.80
C PRO A 217 -23.89 -23.21 29.71
N VAL A 218 -22.87 -23.83 29.11
CA VAL A 218 -22.93 -24.85 28.03
C VAL A 218 -23.73 -24.39 26.81
N PHE A 219 -23.03 -23.86 25.80
CA PHE A 219 -23.45 -23.92 24.40
C PHE A 219 -22.24 -24.11 23.47
N SER A 220 -22.29 -25.20 22.71
CA SER A 220 -21.58 -25.44 21.45
C SER A 220 -22.43 -26.47 20.72
N PRO A 221 -22.72 -26.28 19.43
CA PRO A 221 -21.99 -27.12 18.48
C PRO A 221 -21.70 -26.46 17.10
N HIS A 222 -20.94 -27.20 16.30
CA HIS A 222 -20.76 -27.11 14.83
C HIS A 222 -19.73 -26.12 14.25
N SER A 223 -18.50 -26.62 14.10
CA SER A 223 -17.91 -26.74 12.75
C SER A 223 -18.46 -28.03 12.10
N PRO A 224 -18.61 -28.13 10.76
CA PRO A 224 -17.45 -28.15 9.87
C PRO A 224 -17.58 -27.31 8.60
N ASP A 225 -16.45 -26.91 8.03
CA ASP A 225 -16.32 -26.98 6.57
C ASP A 225 -14.86 -27.24 6.17
N ALA A 226 -14.64 -28.27 5.35
CA ALA A 226 -13.31 -28.74 5.01
C ALA A 226 -12.71 -27.91 3.87
N PHE A 227 -11.44 -27.53 4.01
CA PHE A 227 -10.68 -26.87 2.93
C PHE A 227 -10.47 -27.86 1.77
N SER A 228 -11.33 -27.81 0.75
CA SER A 228 -11.19 -28.61 -0.46
C SER A 228 -10.16 -27.98 -1.41
N PRO A 229 -9.08 -28.69 -1.79
CA PRO A 229 -7.99 -28.12 -2.59
C PRO A 229 -8.40 -27.77 -4.04
N ASN A 230 -9.52 -28.29 -4.55
CA ASN A 230 -9.94 -28.11 -5.94
C ASN A 230 -10.48 -26.71 -6.32
N ARG A 231 -10.79 -25.83 -5.37
CA ARG A 231 -11.22 -24.45 -5.74
C ARG A 231 -10.07 -23.55 -6.22
N ARG A 232 -8.81 -23.97 -6.02
CA ARG A 232 -7.64 -23.16 -6.39
C ARG A 232 -7.29 -23.30 -7.88
N SER A 233 -7.54 -24.46 -8.50
CA SER A 233 -7.39 -24.66 -9.95
C SER A 233 -8.47 -23.89 -10.72
N GLU A 234 -9.76 -24.05 -10.37
CA GLU A 234 -10.85 -23.31 -11.05
C GLU A 234 -10.68 -21.79 -11.02
N ALA A 235 -10.13 -21.25 -9.92
CA ALA A 235 -9.85 -19.82 -9.80
C ALA A 235 -8.69 -19.37 -10.72
N LEU A 236 -7.67 -20.21 -10.89
CA LEU A 236 -6.52 -19.94 -11.77
C LEU A 236 -6.89 -20.11 -13.25
N GLU A 237 -7.70 -21.11 -13.60
CA GLU A 237 -8.22 -21.30 -14.97
C GLU A 237 -9.13 -20.14 -15.39
N ARG A 238 -9.99 -19.65 -14.49
CA ARG A 238 -10.80 -18.44 -14.74
C ARG A 238 -9.95 -17.19 -14.90
N LEU A 239 -8.84 -17.06 -14.17
CA LEU A 239 -7.89 -15.95 -14.33
C LEU A 239 -7.13 -16.02 -15.67
N ALA A 240 -6.75 -17.21 -16.13
CA ALA A 240 -6.15 -17.41 -17.45
C ALA A 240 -7.12 -17.01 -18.57
N ALA A 241 -8.36 -17.53 -18.54
CA ALA A 241 -9.38 -17.21 -19.54
C ALA A 241 -9.72 -15.71 -19.61
N ILE A 242 -9.67 -14.98 -18.49
CA ILE A 242 -9.85 -13.51 -18.46
C ILE A 242 -8.67 -12.78 -19.13
N ASN A 243 -7.44 -13.26 -18.95
CA ASN A 243 -6.27 -12.66 -19.58
C ASN A 243 -6.30 -12.87 -21.11
N ASP A 244 -6.60 -14.08 -21.59
CA ASP A 244 -6.69 -14.37 -23.02
C ASP A 244 -7.81 -13.57 -23.72
N ALA A 245 -8.98 -13.48 -23.07
CA ALA A 245 -10.07 -12.63 -23.55
C ALA A 245 -9.75 -11.12 -23.51
N THR A 246 -8.80 -10.70 -22.67
CA THR A 246 -8.29 -9.32 -22.64
C THR A 246 -7.26 -9.10 -23.76
N ALA A 247 -6.38 -10.08 -24.03
CA ALA A 247 -5.40 -10.00 -25.12
C ALA A 247 -6.07 -9.91 -26.49
N ALA A 248 -7.03 -10.79 -26.79
CA ALA A 248 -7.77 -10.78 -28.06
C ALA A 248 -8.54 -9.47 -28.30
N ARG A 249 -9.02 -8.81 -27.23
CA ARG A 249 -9.67 -7.50 -27.31
C ARG A 249 -8.71 -6.34 -27.54
N VAL A 250 -7.44 -6.48 -27.17
CA VAL A 250 -6.39 -5.48 -27.42
C VAL A 250 -5.88 -5.58 -28.86
N GLU A 251 -5.74 -6.79 -29.41
CA GLU A 251 -5.41 -6.97 -30.84
C GLU A 251 -6.53 -6.43 -31.74
N ALA A 252 -7.79 -6.80 -31.49
CA ALA A 252 -8.93 -6.28 -32.25
C ALA A 252 -9.10 -4.75 -32.14
N ALA A 253 -8.58 -4.12 -31.08
CA ALA A 253 -8.56 -2.66 -30.95
C ALA A 253 -7.37 -2.00 -31.67
N ALA A 254 -6.27 -2.72 -31.88
CA ALA A 254 -5.10 -2.23 -32.63
C ALA A 254 -5.41 -2.15 -34.14
N ASP A 255 -6.10 -3.15 -34.69
CA ASP A 255 -6.51 -3.18 -36.11
C ASP A 255 -7.45 -2.03 -36.48
N ILE A 256 -8.30 -1.59 -35.55
CA ILE A 256 -9.22 -0.45 -35.73
C ILE A 256 -8.46 0.89 -35.78
N VAL A 257 -7.30 1.00 -35.12
CA VAL A 257 -6.52 2.24 -35.04
C VAL A 257 -5.52 2.38 -36.19
N LEU A 258 -5.03 1.27 -36.74
CA LEU A 258 -4.02 1.28 -37.81
C LEU A 258 -4.62 1.15 -39.22
N GLY A 259 -5.81 0.56 -39.35
CA GLY A 259 -6.44 0.29 -40.64
C GLY A 259 -5.76 -0.84 -41.42
N PRO A 260 -6.45 -1.43 -42.43
CA PRO A 260 -5.84 -2.46 -43.27
C PRO A 260 -4.77 -1.86 -44.17
N ALA A 261 -3.64 -2.57 -44.27
CA ALA A 261 -2.56 -2.31 -45.23
C ALA A 261 -2.93 -2.81 -46.65
#